data_AF-A0A9E1IHM5-F1
#
_entry.id   AF-A0A9E1IHM5-F1
#
_cell.length_a   1.000
_cell.length_b   1.000
_cell.length_c   1.000
_cell.angle_alpha   90.00
_cell.angle_beta   90.00
_cell.angle_gamma   90.00
#
_symmetry.space_group_name_H-M   'P 1'
#
loop_
_entity.id
_entity.type
_entity.pdbx_description
1 polymer ?
#
loop_
_entity_poly.entity_id
_entity_poly.type
_entity_poly.pdbx_seq_one_letter_code
_entity_poly.pdbx_strand_id
1 'polypeptide(L)'
;AMSIGFCLWDTGAAKWMALKWLLLFEDAHWFVFVMGIAFFVMIMTNFIMNVAAIAISLPVALVIAPYLGVAPDVVLYASLATAGMPFLSLVGAAPNAIAYESKQFTAGEFFAMGIPASAILMGLLAFFVLVAWPLMGMPVLQG
;
A
#
# COMPACT_ATOMS: atom_id res chain seq x y z
N ALA A 1 2.32 -14.11 8.70
CA ALA A 1 2.28 -12.72 8.23
C ALA A 1 2.81 -11.77 9.30
N MET A 2 2.11 -11.61 10.44
CA MET A 2 2.62 -10.85 11.59
C MET A 2 4.04 -11.28 12.03
N SER A 3 4.33 -12.58 12.01
CA SER A 3 5.67 -13.12 12.30
C SER A 3 6.74 -12.71 11.28
N ILE A 4 6.41 -12.58 9.99
CA ILE A 4 7.36 -12.15 8.95
C ILE A 4 7.68 -10.67 9.13
N GLY A 5 6.66 -9.84 9.38
CA GLY A 5 6.87 -8.42 9.69
C GLY A 5 7.72 -8.21 10.96
N PHE A 6 7.49 -9.04 11.98
CA PHE A 6 8.26 -9.02 13.21
C PHE A 6 9.72 -9.46 12.99
N CYS A 7 9.96 -10.53 12.24
CA CYS A 7 11.32 -10.95 11.89
C CYS A 7 12.05 -9.91 11.04
N LEU A 8 11.38 -9.23 10.10
CA LEU A 8 11.95 -8.14 9.31
C LEU A 8 12.38 -6.95 10.20
N TRP A 9 11.63 -6.68 11.26
CA TRP A 9 11.95 -5.66 12.25
C TRP A 9 13.14 -6.07 13.12
N ASP A 10 13.07 -7.25 13.74
CA ASP A 10 14.10 -7.76 14.68
C ASP A 10 15.46 -7.96 14.03
N THR A 11 15.49 -8.44 12.79
CA THR A 11 16.74 -8.64 12.03
C THR A 11 17.35 -7.33 11.52
N GLY A 12 16.65 -6.20 11.67
CA GLY A 12 17.07 -4.91 11.10
C GLY A 12 16.97 -4.83 9.57
N ALA A 13 16.47 -5.87 8.91
CA ALA A 13 16.28 -5.90 7.46
C ALA A 13 15.33 -4.80 6.97
N ALA A 14 14.28 -4.49 7.75
CA ALA A 14 13.37 -3.38 7.46
C ALA A 14 14.11 -2.03 7.44
N LYS A 15 15.04 -1.80 8.37
CA LYS A 15 15.89 -0.59 8.40
C LYS A 15 16.85 -0.56 7.22
N TRP A 16 17.45 -1.69 6.86
CA TRP A 16 18.35 -1.76 5.71
C TRP A 16 17.64 -1.46 4.39
N MET A 17 16.45 -2.02 4.16
CA MET A 17 15.63 -1.71 2.99
C MET A 17 15.16 -0.24 3.00
N ALA A 18 14.78 0.27 4.17
CA ALA A 18 14.40 1.66 4.35
C ALA A 18 15.53 2.63 3.97
N LEU A 19 16.78 2.35 4.35
CA LEU A 19 17.94 3.17 3.95
C LEU A 19 18.17 3.15 2.44
N LYS A 20 18.00 1.99 1.79
CA LYS A 20 18.10 1.88 0.32
C LYS A 20 16.99 2.64 -0.40
N TRP A 21 15.78 2.64 0.14
CA TRP A 21 14.66 3.42 -0.38
C TRP A 21 14.79 4.92 -0.09
N LEU A 22 15.27 5.32 1.09
CA LEU A 22 15.53 6.72 1.43
C LEU A 22 16.50 7.36 0.44
N LEU A 23 17.56 6.65 0.03
CA LEU A 23 18.48 7.11 -1.02
C LEU A 23 17.80 7.29 -2.40
N LEU A 24 16.69 6.61 -2.66
CA LEU A 24 15.90 6.75 -3.89
C LEU A 24 14.87 7.89 -3.80
N PHE A 25 14.47 8.26 -2.58
CA PHE A 25 13.39 9.22 -2.29
C PHE A 25 13.87 10.45 -1.50
N GLU A 26 15.18 10.70 -1.44
CA GLU A 26 15.81 11.73 -0.59
C GLU A 26 15.30 13.15 -0.92
N ASP A 27 14.97 13.41 -2.19
CA ASP A 27 14.37 14.68 -2.67
C ASP A 27 12.85 14.60 -2.92
N ALA A 28 12.21 13.45 -2.64
CA ALA A 28 10.80 13.26 -2.97
C ALA A 28 9.91 13.95 -1.94
N HIS A 29 8.92 14.72 -2.42
CA HIS A 29 7.87 15.28 -1.57
C HIS A 29 7.17 14.16 -0.78
N TRP A 30 6.85 14.43 0.48
CA TRP A 30 6.14 13.51 1.39
C TRP A 30 4.90 12.86 0.77
N PHE A 31 4.15 13.61 -0.06
CA PHE A 31 2.96 13.12 -0.75
C PHE A 31 3.31 12.04 -1.79
N VAL A 32 4.39 12.23 -2.54
CA VAL A 32 4.88 11.26 -3.52
C VAL A 32 5.33 9.98 -2.82
N PHE A 33 5.92 10.10 -1.63
CA PHE A 33 6.27 8.93 -0.83
C PHE A 33 5.03 8.12 -0.41
N VAL A 34 4.02 8.76 0.21
CA VAL A 34 2.80 8.06 0.65
C VAL A 34 2.10 7.38 -0.53
N MET A 35 1.92 8.10 -1.63
CA MET A 35 1.30 7.58 -2.85
C MET A 35 2.14 6.48 -3.50
N GLY A 36 3.47 6.61 -3.49
CA GLY A 36 4.39 5.61 -4.03
C GLY A 36 4.34 4.30 -3.25
N ILE A 37 4.30 4.37 -1.91
CA ILE A 37 4.13 3.20 -1.05
C ILE A 37 2.77 2.55 -1.30
N ALA A 38 1.69 3.34 -1.32
CA ALA A 38 0.33 2.84 -1.58
C ALA A 38 0.26 2.13 -2.94
N PHE A 39 0.85 2.73 -3.98
CA PHE A 39 0.95 2.12 -5.31
C PHE A 39 1.76 0.82 -5.29
N PHE A 40 2.92 0.82 -4.61
CA PHE A 40 3.76 -0.37 -4.49
C PHE A 40 3.01 -1.52 -3.81
N VAL A 41 2.29 -1.23 -2.72
CA VAL A 41 1.46 -2.22 -2.02
C VAL A 41 0.35 -2.73 -2.93
N MET A 42 -0.34 -1.85 -3.64
CA MET A 42 -1.35 -2.24 -4.62
C MET A 42 -0.78 -3.22 -5.65
N ILE A 43 0.36 -2.91 -6.27
CA ILE A 43 0.99 -3.84 -7.22
C ILE A 43 1.37 -5.16 -6.55
N MET A 44 2.00 -5.13 -5.38
CA MET A 44 2.39 -6.35 -4.64
C MET A 44 1.18 -7.25 -4.31
N THR A 45 0.04 -6.67 -3.94
CA THR A 45 -1.19 -7.42 -3.60
C THR A 45 -1.81 -8.15 -4.79
N ASN A 46 -1.43 -7.80 -6.01
CA ASN A 46 -1.88 -8.52 -7.20
C ASN A 46 -1.09 -9.80 -7.45
N PHE A 47 0.13 -9.89 -6.93
CA PHE A 47 1.00 -11.07 -7.07
C PHE A 47 0.96 -11.99 -5.85
N ILE A 48 0.72 -11.43 -4.65
CA ILE A 48 0.77 -12.14 -3.37
C ILE A 48 -0.50 -11.83 -2.58
N MET A 49 -0.95 -12.75 -1.73
CA MET A 49 -2.07 -12.50 -0.81
C MET A 49 -1.92 -11.18 -0.05
N ASN A 50 -3.02 -10.40 0.03
CA ASN A 50 -3.08 -9.07 0.67
C ASN A 50 -2.35 -8.98 2.00
N VAL A 51 -2.55 -9.99 2.86
CA VAL A 51 -1.98 -10.05 4.22
C VAL A 51 -0.45 -10.23 4.21
N ALA A 52 0.10 -10.92 3.20
CA ALA A 52 1.54 -11.07 3.05
C ALA A 52 2.18 -9.81 2.48
N ALA A 53 1.54 -9.16 1.50
CA ALA A 53 2.03 -7.91 0.92
C ALA A 53 2.17 -6.81 1.99
N ILE A 54 1.13 -6.59 2.80
CA ILE A 54 1.18 -5.59 3.87
C ILE A 54 2.19 -5.95 4.97
N ALA A 55 2.35 -7.24 5.30
CA ALA A 55 3.30 -7.67 6.32
C ALA A 55 4.76 -7.40 5.95
N ILE A 56 5.07 -7.34 4.65
CA ILE A 56 6.41 -7.03 4.13
C ILE A 56 6.60 -5.51 3.99
N SER A 57 5.62 -4.81 3.42
CA SER A 57 5.75 -3.39 3.09
C SER A 57 5.57 -2.47 4.30
N LEU A 58 4.66 -2.79 5.22
CA LEU A 58 4.30 -1.91 6.33
C LEU A 58 5.45 -1.64 7.31
N PRO A 59 6.24 -2.65 7.76
CA PRO A 59 7.38 -2.39 8.65
C PRO A 59 8.40 -1.45 8.01
N VAL A 60 8.65 -1.59 6.70
CA VAL A 60 9.58 -0.72 5.96
C VAL A 60 9.03 0.70 5.88
N ALA A 61 7.75 0.84 5.52
CA ALA A 61 7.11 2.14 5.36
C ALA A 61 7.02 2.91 6.69
N LEU A 62 6.73 2.22 7.80
CA LEU A 62 6.69 2.79 9.15
C LEU A 62 8.08 3.22 9.65
N VAL A 63 9.14 2.50 9.27
CA VAL A 63 10.51 2.92 9.58
C VAL A 63 10.89 4.18 8.82
N ILE A 64 10.49 4.33 7.55
CA ILE A 64 10.83 5.49 6.72
C ILE A 64 10.03 6.74 7.07
N ALA A 65 8.74 6.60 7.42
CA ALA A 65 7.82 7.71 7.69
C ALA A 65 8.41 8.84 8.58
N PRO A 66 9.01 8.55 9.75
CA PRO A 66 9.60 9.60 10.59
C PRO A 66 10.84 10.28 9.97
N TYR A 67 11.60 9.60 9.09
CA TYR A 67 12.74 10.23 8.41
C TYR A 67 12.32 11.28 7.37
N LEU A 68 11.10 11.14 6.82
CA LEU A 68 10.51 12.09 5.87
C LEU A 68 9.57 13.11 6.55
N GLY A 69 9.48 13.11 7.88
CA GLY A 69 8.57 13.97 8.63
C GLY A 69 7.09 13.67 8.38
N VAL A 70 6.74 12.46 7.94
CA VAL A 70 5.36 12.04 7.67
C VAL A 70 4.82 11.29 8.86
N ALA A 71 3.57 11.57 9.24
CA ALA A 71 2.92 10.81 10.30
C ALA A 71 2.79 9.33 9.89
N PRO A 72 3.28 8.38 10.72
CA PRO A 72 3.22 6.95 10.43
C PRO A 72 1.79 6.45 10.20
N ASP A 73 0.81 7.07 10.86
CA ASP A 73 -0.61 6.71 10.75
C ASP A 73 -1.14 6.90 9.33
N VAL A 74 -0.75 7.98 8.65
CA VAL A 74 -1.16 8.26 7.26
C VAL A 74 -0.64 7.19 6.31
N VAL A 75 0.62 6.80 6.48
CA VAL A 75 1.26 5.75 5.68
C VAL A 75 0.60 4.41 5.94
N LEU A 76 0.26 4.12 7.21
CA LEU A 76 -0.42 2.90 7.63
C LEU A 76 -1.82 2.81 7.01
N TYR A 77 -2.64 3.85 7.12
CA TYR A 77 -4.00 3.84 6.57
C TYR A 77 -4.00 3.79 5.04
N ALA A 78 -3.11 4.53 4.39
CA ALA A 78 -2.94 4.47 2.93
C ALA A 78 -2.58 3.06 2.47
N SER A 79 -1.58 2.44 3.10
CA SER A 79 -1.12 1.10 2.76
C SER A 79 -2.21 0.05 3.00
N LEU A 80 -2.94 0.14 4.11
CA LEU A 80 -4.04 -0.76 4.44
C LEU A 80 -5.21 -0.65 3.45
N ALA A 81 -5.59 0.58 3.06
CA ALA A 81 -6.64 0.80 2.08
C ALA A 81 -6.29 0.16 0.73
N THR A 82 -5.04 0.33 0.26
CA THR A 82 -4.59 -0.32 -0.98
C THR A 82 -4.42 -1.83 -0.88
N ALA A 83 -4.04 -2.34 0.30
CA ALA A 83 -3.87 -3.76 0.51
C ALA A 83 -5.21 -4.52 0.54
N GLY A 84 -6.28 -3.87 0.98
CA GLY A 84 -7.61 -4.50 1.08
C GLY A 84 -8.32 -4.66 -0.26
N MET A 85 -7.87 -3.95 -1.31
CA MET A 85 -8.62 -3.80 -2.56
C MET A 85 -7.78 -4.21 -3.80
N PRO A 86 -7.42 -5.50 -3.95
CA PRO A 86 -6.69 -5.99 -5.12
C PRO A 86 -7.65 -6.09 -6.32
N PHE A 87 -7.64 -5.09 -7.19
CA PHE A 87 -8.53 -5.04 -8.34
C PHE A 87 -7.92 -5.62 -9.63
N LEU A 88 -6.60 -5.79 -9.76
CA LEU A 88 -6.01 -6.27 -11.03
C LEU A 88 -5.95 -7.80 -11.13
N SER A 89 -5.82 -8.55 -10.03
CA SER A 89 -5.57 -9.99 -10.07
C SER A 89 -6.62 -10.82 -9.34
N LEU A 90 -6.98 -11.95 -9.95
CA LEU A 90 -7.87 -12.96 -9.37
C LEU A 90 -7.22 -13.76 -8.23
N VAL A 91 -5.88 -13.82 -8.20
CA VAL A 91 -5.10 -14.56 -7.20
C VAL A 91 -5.00 -13.77 -5.88
N GLY A 92 -5.11 -12.44 -5.93
CA GLY A 92 -4.88 -11.56 -4.78
C GLY A 92 -5.90 -11.72 -3.65
N ALA A 93 -7.14 -12.11 -3.96
CA ALA A 93 -8.21 -12.26 -2.98
C ALA A 93 -9.11 -13.47 -3.27
N ALA A 94 -9.42 -14.26 -2.23
CA ALA A 94 -10.32 -15.40 -2.31
C ALA A 94 -11.71 -15.06 -2.91
N PRO A 95 -12.34 -13.91 -2.59
CA PRO A 95 -13.58 -13.49 -3.24
C PRO A 95 -13.47 -13.37 -4.77
N ASN A 96 -12.34 -12.87 -5.30
CA ASN A 96 -12.14 -12.73 -6.74
C ASN A 96 -12.04 -14.10 -7.40
N ALA A 97 -11.35 -15.05 -6.77
CA ALA A 97 -11.24 -16.43 -7.24
C ALA A 97 -12.60 -17.15 -7.26
N ILE A 98 -13.40 -17.02 -6.19
CA ILE A 98 -14.75 -17.62 -6.09
C ILE A 98 -15.69 -17.07 -7.17
N ALA A 99 -15.65 -15.76 -7.41
CA ALA A 99 -16.47 -15.12 -8.43
C ALA A 99 -16.04 -15.52 -9.85
N TYR A 100 -14.75 -15.74 -10.09
CA TYR A 100 -14.23 -16.30 -11.34
C TYR A 100 -14.66 -17.76 -11.55
N GLU A 101 -14.64 -18.60 -10.51
CA GLU A 101 -15.12 -19.99 -10.58
C GLU A 101 -16.62 -20.08 -10.93
N SER A 102 -17.40 -19.05 -10.61
CA SER A 102 -18.82 -18.94 -10.98
C SER A 102 -19.05 -18.64 -12.48
N LYS A 103 -17.97 -18.55 -13.28
CA LYS A 103 -17.97 -18.29 -14.74
C LYS A 103 -18.74 -17.03 -15.16
N GLN A 104 -18.84 -16.04 -14.28
CA GLN A 104 -19.55 -14.78 -14.54
C GLN A 104 -18.71 -13.79 -15.38
N PHE A 105 -17.40 -13.99 -15.46
CA PHE A 105 -16.46 -13.14 -16.19
C PHE A 105 -15.15 -13.87 -16.51
N THR A 106 -14.43 -13.36 -17.51
CA THR A 106 -13.12 -13.87 -17.94
C THR A 106 -11.98 -13.18 -17.19
N ALA A 107 -10.82 -13.83 -17.05
CA ALA A 107 -9.67 -13.23 -16.36
C ALA A 107 -9.18 -11.92 -17.01
N GLY A 108 -9.28 -11.82 -18.35
CA GLY A 108 -8.94 -10.61 -19.08
C GLY A 108 -9.91 -9.45 -18.86
N GLU A 109 -11.21 -9.74 -18.70
CA GLU A 109 -12.24 -8.72 -18.42
C GLU A 109 -12.07 -8.16 -17.01
N PHE A 110 -11.74 -9.04 -16.04
CA PHE A 110 -11.42 -8.63 -14.67
C PHE A 110 -10.19 -7.71 -14.63
N PHE A 111 -9.11 -8.08 -15.34
CA PHE A 111 -7.91 -7.25 -15.41
C PHE A 111 -8.18 -5.89 -16.08
N ALA A 112 -8.94 -5.89 -17.19
CA ALA A 112 -9.29 -4.66 -17.93
C ALA A 112 -10.14 -3.70 -17.09
N MET A 113 -11.07 -4.22 -16.27
CA MET A 113 -11.86 -3.43 -15.32
C MET A 113 -11.09 -3.08 -14.04
N GLY A 114 -10.07 -3.87 -13.71
CA GLY A 114 -9.20 -3.66 -12.57
C GLY A 114 -8.31 -2.43 -12.68
N ILE A 115 -7.84 -2.11 -13.89
CA ILE A 115 -7.03 -0.91 -14.16
C ILE A 115 -7.77 0.39 -13.81
N PRO A 116 -8.98 0.67 -14.37
CA PRO A 116 -9.72 1.89 -14.02
C PRO A 116 -10.14 1.90 -12.55
N ALA A 117 -10.51 0.75 -11.96
CA ALA A 117 -10.82 0.67 -10.53
C ALA A 117 -9.60 1.03 -9.65
N SER A 118 -8.42 0.57 -10.02
CA SER A 118 -7.16 0.88 -9.34
C SER A 118 -6.79 2.36 -9.46
N ALA A 119 -7.00 2.96 -10.64
CA ALA A 119 -6.79 4.39 -10.84
C ALA A 119 -7.75 5.24 -9.99
N ILE A 120 -9.03 4.83 -9.91
CA ILE A 120 -10.03 5.49 -9.05
C ILE A 120 -9.64 5.36 -7.58
N LEU A 121 -9.19 4.18 -7.15
CA LEU A 121 -8.70 3.95 -5.79
C LEU A 121 -7.52 4.87 -5.45
N MET A 122 -6.55 5.02 -6.36
CA MET A 122 -5.42 5.93 -6.18
C MET A 122 -5.87 7.41 -6.11
N GLY A 123 -6.81 7.82 -6.97
CA GLY A 123 -7.36 9.18 -6.95
C GLY A 123 -8.13 9.49 -5.66
N LEU A 124 -8.95 8.55 -5.20
CA LEU A 124 -9.63 8.65 -3.90
C LEU A 124 -8.62 8.72 -2.75
N LEU A 125 -7.61 7.87 -2.76
CA LEU A 125 -6.59 7.85 -1.72
C LEU A 125 -5.82 9.18 -1.67
N ALA A 126 -5.47 9.75 -2.81
CA ALA A 126 -4.88 11.09 -2.89
C ALA A 126 -5.78 12.16 -2.26
N PHE A 127 -7.10 12.12 -2.54
CA PHE A 127 -8.07 13.03 -1.93
C PHE A 127 -8.16 12.84 -0.41
N PHE A 128 -8.15 11.60 0.08
CA PHE A 128 -8.18 11.32 1.51
C PHE A 128 -6.92 11.83 2.22
N VAL A 129 -5.74 11.61 1.62
CA VAL A 129 -4.46 12.09 2.15
C VAL A 129 -4.39 13.62 2.22
N LEU A 130 -4.88 14.31 1.19
CA LEU A 130 -4.75 15.78 1.08
C LEU A 130 -5.87 16.57 1.75
N VAL A 131 -7.07 16.01 1.85
CA VAL A 131 -8.27 16.75 2.25
C VAL A 131 -8.94 16.10 3.46
N ALA A 132 -9.35 14.83 3.36
CA ALA A 132 -10.17 14.21 4.40
C ALA A 132 -9.42 14.00 5.72
N TRP A 133 -8.19 13.47 5.67
CA TRP A 133 -7.38 13.18 6.85
C TRP A 133 -6.89 14.44 7.58
N PRO A 134 -6.42 15.51 6.89
CA PRO A 134 -6.19 16.80 7.53
C PRO A 134 -7.45 17.39 8.17
N LEU A 135 -8.60 17.32 7.49
CA LEU A 135 -9.88 17.84 8.02
C LEU A 135 -10.36 17.08 9.25
N MET A 136 -10.07 15.78 9.33
CA MET A 136 -10.37 14.94 10.49
C MET A 136 -9.39 15.15 11.67
N GLY A 137 -8.41 16.05 11.52
CA GLY A 137 -7.44 16.35 12.56
C GLY A 137 -6.29 15.35 12.66
N MET A 138 -6.09 14.47 11.66
CA MET A 138 -4.88 13.64 11.61
C MET A 138 -3.73 14.49 11.06
N PRO A 139 -2.65 14.71 11.83
CA PRO A 139 -1.49 15.44 11.36
C PRO A 139 -0.87 14.62 10.22
N VAL A 140 -0.79 15.20 9.03
CA VAL A 140 -0.18 14.51 7.87
C VAL A 140 1.34 14.63 7.91
N LEU A 141 1.84 15.71 8.51
CA LEU A 141 3.25 15.95 8.77
C LEU A 141 3.49 15.97 10.27
N GLN A 142 4.56 15.32 10.71
CA GLN A 142 5.10 15.49 12.06
C GLN A 142 5.84 16.82 12.10
N GLY A 143 5.16 17.85 12.60
CA GLY A 143 5.74 19.11 13.06
C GLY A 143 5.73 19.18 14.57
#